data_AF-A0A949VVW8-F1
#
_entry.id   AF-A0A949VVW8-F1
#
_cell.length_a   1.000
_cell.length_b   1.000
_cell.length_c   1.000
_cell.angle_alpha   90.00
_cell.angle_beta   90.00
_cell.angle_gamma   90.00
#
_symmetry.space_group_name_H-M   'P 1'
#
loop_
_entity.id
_entity.type
_entity.pdbx_description
1 polymer ?
#
loop_
_entity_poly.entity_id
_entity_poly.type
_entity_poly.pdbx_seq_one_letter_code
_entity_poly.pdbx_strand_id
1 'polypeptide(L)'
;MENQTVLFVVLTGLLFRLGIPIAITITAILLLRKVDARWQAEAKAESIAEPVLVEKENCWEYKECGPEIARGCPAANSLLPCWQAMRQENGYLREECLNCKIFQQAPAPVPSRS
;
A
#
# COMPACT_ATOMS: atom_id res chain seq x y z
N MET A 1 1.95 -6.49 61.22
CA MET A 1 1.17 -7.12 60.13
C MET A 1 0.57 -6.08 59.19
N GLU A 2 0.04 -4.94 59.67
CA GLU A 2 -0.56 -3.89 58.82
C GLU A 2 0.34 -3.37 57.69
N ASN A 3 1.64 -3.09 57.93
CA ASN A 3 2.54 -2.62 56.87
C ASN A 3 2.72 -3.62 55.71
N GLN A 4 2.67 -4.92 55.99
CA GLN A 4 2.77 -5.94 54.92
C GLN A 4 1.48 -5.96 54.09
N THR A 5 0.32 -5.88 54.73
CA THR A 5 -0.97 -5.85 54.03
C THR A 5 -1.08 -4.62 53.12
N VAL A 6 -0.68 -3.45 53.62
CA VAL A 6 -0.67 -2.20 52.83
C VAL A 6 0.29 -2.32 51.63
N LEU A 7 1.50 -2.86 51.85
CA LEU A 7 2.47 -3.08 50.77
C LEU A 7 1.90 -3.97 49.67
N PHE A 8 1.28 -5.10 50.04
CA PHE A 8 0.66 -6.01 49.07
C PHE A 8 -0.46 -5.33 48.29
N VAL A 9 -1.37 -4.60 48.94
CA VAL A 9 -2.47 -3.91 48.27
C VAL A 9 -1.97 -2.88 47.25
N VAL A 10 -0.94 -2.10 47.60
CA VAL A 10 -0.35 -1.10 46.70
C VAL A 10 0.33 -1.78 45.51
N LEU A 11 1.11 -2.83 45.75
CA LEU A 11 1.79 -3.58 44.69
C LEU A 11 0.80 -4.23 43.72
N THR A 12 -0.24 -4.89 44.26
CA THR A 12 -1.29 -5.51 43.46
C THR A 12 -2.05 -4.48 42.64
N GLY A 13 -2.42 -3.34 43.23
CA GLY A 13 -3.07 -2.25 42.50
C GLY A 13 -2.21 -1.68 41.37
N LEU A 14 -0.91 -1.52 41.59
CA LEU A 14 0.04 -1.06 40.58
C LEU A 14 0.22 -2.08 39.46
N LEU A 15 0.39 -3.37 39.80
CA LEU A 15 0.53 -4.45 38.84
C LEU A 15 -0.72 -4.62 37.98
N PHE A 16 -1.92 -4.48 38.55
CA PHE A 16 -3.14 -4.51 37.74
C PHE A 16 -3.23 -3.31 36.80
N ARG A 17 -2.93 -2.10 37.28
CA ARG A 17 -2.98 -0.88 36.45
C ARG A 17 -1.96 -0.86 35.33
N LEU A 18 -0.78 -1.47 35.49
CA LEU A 18 0.24 -1.58 34.43
C LEU A 18 0.09 -2.86 33.60
N GLY A 19 -0.16 -3.97 34.28
CA GLY A 19 -0.24 -5.30 33.67
C GLY A 19 -1.45 -5.46 32.76
N ILE A 20 -2.63 -4.96 33.16
CA ILE A 20 -3.83 -5.02 32.32
C ILE A 20 -3.62 -4.30 30.97
N PRO A 21 -3.21 -3.02 30.90
CA PRO A 21 -3.05 -2.34 29.61
C PRO A 21 -1.94 -2.95 28.76
N ILE A 22 -0.84 -3.43 29.37
CA ILE A 22 0.22 -4.14 28.63
C ILE A 22 -0.30 -5.46 28.07
N ALA A 23 -1.04 -6.24 28.87
CA ALA A 23 -1.62 -7.49 28.42
C ALA A 23 -2.59 -7.26 27.25
N ILE A 24 -3.47 -6.26 27.36
CA ILE A 24 -4.43 -5.90 26.30
C ILE A 24 -3.70 -5.52 25.00
N THR A 25 -2.69 -4.66 25.08
CA THR A 25 -1.91 -4.25 23.90
C THR A 25 -1.18 -5.41 23.25
N ILE A 26 -0.54 -6.29 24.04
CA ILE A 26 0.11 -7.50 23.53
C ILE A 26 -0.92 -8.40 22.84
N THR A 27 -2.07 -8.65 23.47
CA THR A 27 -3.13 -9.46 22.87
C THR A 27 -3.62 -8.87 21.55
N ALA A 28 -3.86 -7.56 21.50
CA ALA A 28 -4.27 -6.87 20.27
C ALA A 28 -3.23 -7.01 19.15
N ILE A 29 -1.94 -6.81 19.47
CA ILE A 29 -0.84 -6.96 18.51
C ILE A 29 -0.81 -8.38 17.93
N LEU A 30 -0.95 -9.41 18.77
CA LEU A 30 -0.93 -10.81 18.32
C LEU A 30 -2.12 -11.14 17.42
N LEU A 31 -3.31 -10.64 17.75
CA LEU A 31 -4.50 -10.81 16.91
C LEU A 31 -4.33 -10.11 15.55
N LEU A 32 -3.87 -8.86 15.54
CA LEU A 32 -3.64 -8.11 14.30
C LEU A 32 -2.59 -8.78 13.43
N ARG A 33 -1.46 -9.23 14.00
CA ARG A 33 -0.42 -9.96 13.25
C ARG A 33 -0.95 -11.25 12.63
N LYS A 34 -1.83 -11.97 13.33
CA LYS A 34 -2.43 -13.20 12.81
C LYS A 34 -3.34 -12.92 11.61
N VAL A 35 -4.14 -11.87 11.68
CA VAL A 35 -5.02 -11.44 10.58
C VAL A 35 -4.19 -10.95 9.39
N ASP A 36 -3.20 -10.11 9.66
CA ASP A 36 -2.30 -9.57 8.63
C ASP A 36 -1.53 -10.67 7.89
N ALA A 37 -1.01 -11.66 8.61
CA ALA A 37 -0.31 -12.79 8.02
C ALA A 37 -1.19 -13.59 7.04
N ARG A 38 -2.50 -13.71 7.32
CA ARG A 38 -3.45 -14.37 6.42
C ARG A 38 -3.64 -13.56 5.14
N TRP A 39 -3.87 -12.25 5.26
CA TRP A 39 -4.03 -11.39 4.09
C TRP A 39 -2.76 -11.30 3.24
N GLN A 40 -1.59 -11.29 3.86
CA GLN A 40 -0.31 -11.33 3.15
C GLN A 40 -0.12 -12.65 2.38
N ALA A 41 -0.61 -13.77 2.92
CA ALA A 41 -0.57 -15.05 2.22
C ALA A 41 -1.52 -15.07 1.00
N GLU A 42 -2.71 -14.50 1.15
CA GLU A 42 -3.70 -14.33 0.07
C GLU A 42 -3.15 -13.41 -1.04
N ALA A 43 -2.61 -12.25 -0.68
CA ALA A 43 -2.00 -11.32 -1.64
C ALA A 43 -0.80 -11.94 -2.38
N LYS A 44 0.02 -12.76 -1.71
CA LYS A 44 1.09 -13.49 -2.38
C LYS A 44 0.56 -14.52 -3.37
N ALA A 45 -0.47 -15.28 -2.99
CA ALA A 45 -1.11 -16.24 -3.88
C ALA A 45 -1.73 -15.56 -5.12
N GLU A 46 -2.34 -14.38 -4.94
CA GLU A 46 -2.86 -13.57 -6.04
C GLU A 46 -1.74 -12.94 -6.89
N SER A 47 -0.62 -12.51 -6.30
CA SER A 47 0.53 -11.96 -7.05
C SER A 47 1.29 -13.00 -7.88
N ILE A 48 1.15 -14.28 -7.55
CA ILE A 48 1.67 -15.39 -8.37
C ILE A 48 0.76 -15.63 -9.59
N ALA A 49 -0.50 -15.15 -9.56
CA ALA A 49 -1.29 -15.08 -10.78
C ALA A 49 -0.58 -14.15 -11.76
N GLU A 50 -0.39 -14.65 -12.97
CA GLU A 50 0.45 -14.11 -14.03
C GLU A 50 0.39 -12.57 -14.10
N PRO A 51 1.55 -11.87 -14.12
CA PRO A 51 1.54 -10.43 -14.27
C PRO A 51 0.76 -10.12 -15.54
N VAL A 52 -0.39 -9.46 -15.40
CA VAL A 52 -1.17 -8.99 -16.54
C VAL A 52 -0.22 -8.06 -17.30
N LEU A 53 0.32 -8.55 -18.41
CA LEU A 53 1.09 -7.74 -19.34
C LEU A 53 0.10 -6.73 -19.91
N VAL A 54 -0.04 -5.60 -19.23
CA VAL A 54 -0.82 -4.48 -19.75
C VAL A 54 -0.05 -4.00 -20.97
N GLU A 55 -0.57 -4.36 -22.14
CA GLU A 55 -0.01 -3.92 -23.40
C GLU A 55 0.08 -2.40 -23.37
N LYS A 56 1.30 -1.89 -23.56
CA LYS A 56 1.60 -0.47 -23.43
C LYS A 56 0.93 0.26 -24.57
N GLU A 57 -0.19 0.93 -24.28
CA GLU A 57 -0.75 1.88 -25.22
C GLU A 57 0.23 3.05 -25.43
N ASN A 58 0.57 3.29 -26.70
CA ASN A 58 1.53 4.29 -27.12
C ASN A 58 0.92 5.69 -26.97
N CYS A 59 1.29 6.39 -25.90
CA CYS A 59 0.71 7.71 -25.63
C CYS A 59 1.01 8.76 -26.71
N TRP A 60 2.09 8.58 -27.46
CA TRP A 60 2.48 9.46 -28.56
C TRP A 60 1.54 9.35 -29.77
N GLU A 61 0.83 8.23 -29.95
CA GLU A 61 -0.17 8.08 -30.99
C GLU A 61 -1.43 8.90 -30.66
N TYR A 62 -1.89 8.83 -29.41
CA TYR A 62 -3.06 9.61 -28.95
C TYR A 62 -2.78 11.10 -28.81
N LYS A 63 -1.57 11.48 -28.37
CA LYS A 63 -1.14 12.87 -28.19
C LYS A 63 -0.58 13.49 -29.48
N GLU A 64 -0.55 12.73 -30.59
CA GLU A 64 0.01 13.16 -31.88
C GLU A 64 1.42 13.76 -31.75
N CYS A 65 2.26 13.13 -30.92
CA CYS A 65 3.62 13.62 -30.69
C CYS A 65 4.52 13.25 -31.86
N GLY A 66 5.25 14.24 -32.40
CA GLY A 66 6.27 13.99 -33.42
C GLY A 66 7.43 13.12 -32.91
N PRO A 67 8.20 12.49 -33.83
CA PRO A 67 9.28 11.56 -33.47
C PRO A 67 10.42 12.22 -32.68
N GLU A 68 10.60 13.54 -32.84
CA GLU A 68 11.56 14.33 -32.05
C GLU A 68 11.19 14.38 -30.57
N ILE A 69 9.90 14.53 -30.26
CA ILE A 69 9.39 14.61 -28.88
C ILE A 69 9.42 13.23 -28.23
N ALA A 70 9.10 12.18 -29.00
CA ALA A 70 9.13 10.80 -28.51
C ALA A 70 10.54 10.37 -28.06
N ARG A 71 11.59 10.75 -28.79
CA ARG A 71 12.99 10.39 -28.44
C ARG A 71 13.40 10.86 -27.05
N GLY A 72 12.97 12.06 -26.63
CA GLY A 72 13.29 12.63 -25.32
C GLY A 72 12.28 12.30 -24.21
N CYS A 73 11.21 11.55 -24.52
CA CYS A 73 10.11 11.37 -23.59
C CYS A 73 10.36 10.21 -22.61
N PRO A 74 10.30 10.43 -21.28
CA PRO A 74 10.41 9.35 -20.28
C PRO A 74 9.37 8.25 -20.47
N ALA A 75 8.15 8.60 -20.88
CA ALA A 75 7.10 7.62 -21.16
C ALA A 75 7.37 6.78 -22.41
N ALA A 76 7.97 7.35 -23.44
CA ALA A 76 8.31 6.61 -24.66
C ALA A 76 9.37 5.55 -24.39
N ASN A 77 10.38 5.91 -23.59
CA ASN A 77 11.53 5.07 -23.27
C ASN A 77 11.32 4.12 -22.08
N SER A 78 10.18 4.18 -21.38
CA SER A 78 9.88 3.31 -20.24
C SER A 78 9.08 2.08 -20.65
N LEU A 79 9.29 0.96 -19.95
CA LEU A 79 8.41 -0.22 -20.04
C LEU A 79 7.08 -0.02 -19.33
N LEU A 80 6.98 1.03 -18.50
CA LEU A 80 5.77 1.35 -17.76
C LEU A 80 4.78 2.13 -18.65
N PRO A 81 3.48 2.07 -18.34
CA PRO A 81 2.48 2.96 -18.92
C PRO A 81 2.87 4.43 -18.75
N CYS A 82 2.49 5.27 -19.72
CA CYS A 82 2.94 6.66 -19.77
C CYS A 82 2.65 7.46 -18.50
N TRP A 83 1.50 7.22 -17.87
CA TRP A 83 1.07 7.89 -16.64
C TRP A 83 1.89 7.48 -15.41
N GLN A 84 2.50 6.29 -15.44
CA GLN A 84 3.37 5.80 -14.38
C GLN A 84 4.80 6.28 -14.57
N ALA A 85 5.29 6.27 -15.82
CA ALA A 85 6.60 6.81 -16.19
C ALA A 85 6.70 8.34 -16.01
N MET A 86 5.58 9.06 -16.13
CA MET A 86 5.50 10.52 -15.99
C MET A 86 5.05 10.97 -14.59
N ARG A 87 4.94 10.03 -13.63
CA ARG A 87 4.57 10.32 -12.25
C ARG A 87 5.62 11.25 -11.62
N GLN A 88 5.15 12.16 -10.79
CA GLN A 88 6.03 13.07 -10.06
C GLN A 88 6.81 12.32 -8.97
N GLU A 89 7.92 12.88 -8.51
CA GLU A 89 8.76 12.30 -7.44
C GLU A 89 7.99 12.14 -6.11
N ASN A 90 7.03 13.02 -5.87
CA ASN A 90 6.12 12.95 -4.72
C ASN A 90 5.05 11.83 -4.84
N GLY A 91 5.07 11.05 -5.93
CA GLY A 91 4.14 9.97 -6.19
C GLY A 91 2.80 10.42 -6.79
N TYR A 92 2.57 11.72 -7.01
CA TYR A 92 1.33 12.21 -7.60
C TYR A 92 1.36 12.13 -9.14
N LEU A 93 0.19 11.89 -9.73
CA LEU A 93 0.03 12.09 -11.18
C LEU A 93 -0.04 13.59 -11.49
N ARG A 94 0.43 13.95 -12.67
CA ARG A 94 0.23 15.28 -13.22
C ARG A 94 -1.25 15.46 -13.59
N GLU A 95 -1.75 16.70 -13.51
CA GLU A 95 -3.15 17.01 -13.83
C GLU A 95 -3.52 16.62 -15.27
N GLU A 96 -2.58 16.77 -16.20
CA GLU A 96 -2.72 16.34 -17.60
C GLU A 96 -2.96 14.83 -17.75
N CYS A 97 -2.48 14.02 -16.81
CA CYS A 97 -2.70 12.57 -16.82
C CYS A 97 -4.06 12.21 -16.22
N LEU A 98 -4.57 12.96 -15.24
CA LEU A 98 -5.88 12.69 -14.61
C LEU A 98 -7.03 12.75 -15.62
N ASN A 99 -6.92 13.63 -16.61
CA ASN A 99 -7.89 13.79 -17.69
C ASN A 99 -7.49 13.07 -18.99
N CYS A 100 -6.42 12.25 -18.97
CA CYS A 100 -5.96 11.55 -20.15
C CYS A 100 -6.76 10.26 -20.37
N LYS A 101 -7.24 10.05 -21.60
CA LYS A 101 -8.01 8.86 -21.98
C LYS A 101 -7.26 7.55 -21.67
N ILE A 102 -5.95 7.51 -21.91
CA ILE A 102 -5.08 6.35 -21.62
C ILE A 102 -5.07 6.00 -20.13
N PHE A 103 -5.08 7.01 -19.25
CA PHE A 103 -5.15 6.77 -17.81
C PHE A 103 -6.55 6.35 -17.38
N GLN A 104 -7.60 6.94 -17.95
CA GLN A 104 -8.99 6.58 -17.65
C GLN A 104 -9.37 5.17 -18.12
N GLN A 105 -8.67 4.67 -19.15
CA GLN A 105 -8.81 3.31 -19.66
C GLN A 105 -7.84 2.33 -19.02
N ALA A 106 -6.95 2.79 -18.13
CA ALA A 106 -6.08 1.91 -17.39
C ALA A 106 -6.93 0.91 -16.60
N PRO A 107 -6.55 -0.38 -16.57
CA PRO A 107 -7.28 -1.36 -15.80
C PRO A 107 -7.34 -0.87 -14.35
N ALA A 108 -8.56 -0.84 -13.80
CA ALA A 108 -8.74 -0.52 -12.40
C ALA A 108 -7.81 -1.43 -11.60
N PRO A 109 -7.05 -0.90 -10.62
CA PRO A 109 -6.31 -1.75 -9.72
C PRO A 109 -7.33 -2.72 -9.13
N VAL A 110 -7.14 -4.01 -9.40
CA VAL A 110 -8.10 -5.03 -8.97
C VAL A 110 -8.16 -4.90 -7.46
N PRO A 111 -9.32 -4.55 -6.87
CA PRO A 111 -9.43 -4.52 -5.43
C PRO A 111 -9.16 -5.96 -4.97
N SER A 112 -8.08 -6.17 -4.21
CA SER A 112 -7.81 -7.44 -3.55
C SER A 112 -9.07 -7.81 -2.78
N ARG A 113 -9.77 -8.88 -3.19
CA ARG A 113 -11.06 -9.25 -2.59
C ARG A 113 -10.82 -9.61 -1.13
N SER A 114 -11.37 -8.79 -0.23
CA SER A 114 -11.41 -9.03 1.22
C SER A 114 -12.57 -9.93 1.62
#